data_AF-A0A427UBH6-F1
#
_entry.id   AF-A0A427UBH6-F1
#
_cell.length_a   1.000
_cell.length_b   1.000
_cell.length_c   1.000
_cell.angle_alpha   90.00
_cell.angle_beta   90.00
_cell.angle_gamma   90.00
#
_symmetry.space_group_name_H-M   'P 1'
#
loop_
_entity.id
_entity.type
_entity.pdbx_description
1 polymer ?
#
loop_
_entity_poly.entity_id
_entity_poly.type
_entity_poly.pdbx_seq_one_letter_code
_entity_poly.pdbx_strand_id
1 'polypeptide(L)'
;MIIDDFMPKVGESSIREELINCLRGNPKTLPSMYFYDHHGSELFETITKLDEYYPPKVEVPLLRSTAQKLKHELENCDLVELGSGDCSKISVFLDEVPEEIR
;
A
#
# COMPACT_ATOMS: atom_id res chain seq x y z
N MET A 1 -4.08 15.81 -6.13
CA MET A 1 -3.89 14.66 -5.23
C MET A 1 -3.71 15.17 -3.81
N ILE A 2 -4.64 14.88 -2.92
CA ILE A 2 -4.54 15.14 -1.48
C ILE A 2 -4.20 13.80 -0.83
N ILE A 3 -3.16 13.77 0.01
CA ILE A 3 -2.80 12.58 0.78
C ILE A 3 -3.18 12.88 2.23
N ASP A 4 -4.22 12.21 2.71
CA ASP A 4 -4.70 12.32 4.08
C ASP A 4 -4.48 11.01 4.82
N ASP A 5 -3.91 11.08 6.03
CA ASP A 5 -3.72 9.92 6.90
C ASP A 5 -4.95 9.72 7.78
N PHE A 6 -5.68 8.64 7.52
CA PHE A 6 -6.87 8.23 8.26
C PHE A 6 -6.57 7.15 9.31
N MET A 7 -5.32 6.76 9.52
CA MET A 7 -4.99 5.79 10.57
C MET A 7 -5.36 6.37 11.94
N PRO A 8 -6.01 5.59 12.82
CA PRO A 8 -6.23 6.03 14.19
C PRO A 8 -4.87 6.33 14.81
N LYS A 9 -4.76 7.49 15.48
CA LYS A 9 -3.59 7.81 16.30
C LYS A 9 -3.58 6.88 17.51
N VAL A 10 -3.17 5.63 17.30
CA VAL A 10 -2.96 4.64 18.35
C VAL A 10 -1.89 5.22 19.27
N GLY A 11 -2.23 5.50 20.53
CA GLY A 11 -1.28 6.07 21.47
C GLY A 11 -0.09 5.12 21.69
N GLU A 12 1.09 5.68 22.00
CA GLU A 12 2.30 4.89 22.28
C GLU A 12 2.07 3.82 23.38
N SER A 13 1.21 4.13 24.36
CA SER A 13 0.82 3.20 25.42
C SER A 13 0.14 1.93 24.89
N SER A 14 -0.73 2.05 23.89
CA SER A 14 -1.41 0.88 23.28
C SER A 14 -0.47 0.02 22.44
N ILE A 15 0.50 0.61 21.74
CA ILE A 15 1.52 -0.12 20.97
C ILE A 15 2.40 -0.94 21.92
N ARG A 16 2.88 -0.34 23.01
CA ARG A 16 3.76 -1.02 23.97
C ARG A 16 3.08 -2.24 24.59
N GLU A 17 1.82 -2.12 24.98
CA GLU A 17 1.05 -3.21 25.58
C GLU A 17 0.85 -4.37 24.59
N GLU A 18 0.49 -4.06 23.35
CA GLU A 18 0.39 -5.04 22.27
C GLU A 18 1.71 -5.80 22.08
N LEU A 19 2.83 -5.08 21.93
CA LEU A 19 4.15 -5.67 21.75
C LEU A 19 4.55 -6.58 22.91
N ILE A 20 4.31 -6.17 24.16
CA ILE A 20 4.58 -7.00 25.34
C ILE A 20 3.75 -8.29 25.30
N ASN A 21 2.48 -8.21 24.92
CA ASN A 21 1.61 -9.38 24.81
C ASN A 21 2.09 -10.35 23.72
N CYS A 22 2.43 -9.84 22.54
CA CYS A 22 2.98 -10.63 21.43
C CYS A 22 4.29 -11.35 21.80
N LEU A 23 5.20 -10.65 22.50
CA LEU A 23 6.50 -11.20 22.92
C LEU A 23 6.42 -12.15 24.11
N ARG A 24 5.35 -12.09 24.92
CA ARG A 24 5.05 -13.05 26.00
C ARG A 24 4.34 -14.30 25.49
N GLY A 25 3.79 -14.28 24.28
CA GLY A 25 3.11 -15.42 23.66
C GLY A 25 4.01 -16.66 23.47
N ASN A 26 3.38 -17.83 23.33
CA ASN A 26 4.05 -19.06 22.92
C ASN A 26 3.22 -19.78 21.83
N PRO A 27 3.59 -19.69 20.54
CA PRO A 27 4.81 -19.03 20.04
C PRO A 27 4.75 -17.50 20.15
N LYS A 28 5.93 -16.85 20.15
CA LYS A 28 6.04 -15.39 20.08
C LYS A 28 5.64 -14.92 18.69
N THR A 29 4.98 -13.77 18.61
CA THR A 29 4.53 -13.17 17.35
C THR A 29 4.90 -11.70 17.28
N LEU A 30 4.74 -11.09 16.11
CA LEU A 30 4.80 -9.64 15.90
C LEU A 30 3.91 -9.28 14.70
N PRO A 31 3.07 -8.23 14.77
CA PRO A 31 2.32 -7.75 13.61
C PRO A 31 3.27 -7.30 12.48
N SER A 32 2.96 -7.68 11.23
CA SER A 32 3.81 -7.34 10.08
C SER A 32 3.84 -5.85 9.74
N MET A 33 2.89 -5.06 10.25
CA MET A 33 2.89 -3.60 10.05
C MET A 33 4.16 -2.94 10.60
N TYR A 34 4.79 -3.52 11.62
CA TYR A 34 6.04 -3.02 12.19
C TYR A 34 7.26 -3.27 11.28
N PHE A 35 7.11 -3.97 10.16
CA PHE A 35 8.16 -4.05 9.14
C PHE A 35 8.31 -2.76 8.32
N TYR A 36 7.31 -1.87 8.32
CA TYR A 36 7.26 -0.73 7.40
C TYR A 36 7.63 0.59 8.10
N ASP A 37 8.71 0.59 8.88
CA ASP A 37 9.40 1.84 9.18
C ASP A 37 10.10 2.39 7.91
N HIS A 38 10.81 3.49 8.02
CA HIS A 38 11.52 4.07 6.87
C HIS A 38 12.44 3.03 6.19
N HIS A 39 13.26 2.34 7.00
CA HIS A 39 14.24 1.40 6.47
C HIS A 39 13.59 0.15 5.86
N GLY A 40 12.59 -0.40 6.54
CA GLY A 40 11.88 -1.57 6.06
C GLY A 40 11.02 -1.29 4.83
N SER A 41 10.56 -0.05 4.65
CA SER A 41 9.91 0.40 3.41
C SER A 41 10.90 0.43 2.25
N GLU A 42 12.11 0.97 2.42
CA GLU A 42 13.18 0.93 1.40
C GLU A 42 13.58 -0.52 1.04
N LEU A 43 13.64 -1.39 2.05
CA LEU A 43 13.88 -2.82 1.83
C LEU A 43 12.75 -3.45 1.02
N PHE A 44 11.49 -3.12 1.30
CA PHE A 44 10.36 -3.61 0.54
C PHE A 44 10.41 -3.12 -0.93
N GLU A 45 10.75 -1.87 -1.19
CA GLU A 45 10.98 -1.36 -2.56
C GLU A 45 12.13 -2.08 -3.28
N THR A 46 13.11 -2.58 -2.54
CA THR A 46 14.16 -3.42 -3.11
C THR A 46 13.62 -4.81 -3.42
N ILE A 47 12.82 -5.38 -2.52
CA ILE A 47 12.15 -6.68 -2.70
C ILE A 47 11.27 -6.66 -3.96
N THR A 48 10.52 -5.58 -4.22
CA THR A 48 9.65 -5.49 -5.40
C THR A 48 10.40 -5.55 -6.74
N LYS A 49 11.71 -5.35 -6.74
CA LYS A 49 12.58 -5.41 -7.93
C LYS A 49 13.26 -6.77 -8.10
N LEU A 50 13.19 -7.65 -7.11
CA LEU A 50 13.79 -8.99 -7.17
C LEU A 50 13.09 -9.86 -8.21
N ASP A 51 13.84 -10.73 -8.86
CA ASP A 51 13.29 -11.57 -9.91
C ASP A 51 12.30 -12.61 -9.39
N GLU A 52 12.57 -13.11 -8.18
CA GLU A 52 11.79 -14.08 -7.42
C GLU A 52 10.49 -13.47 -6.89
N TYR A 53 10.46 -12.16 -6.66
CA TYR A 53 9.28 -11.46 -6.16
C TYR A 53 8.41 -11.00 -7.33
N TYR A 54 7.68 -11.96 -7.91
CA TYR A 54 6.83 -11.74 -9.07
C TYR A 54 5.62 -10.76 -8.90
N PRO A 55 5.06 -10.46 -7.71
CA PRO A 55 3.79 -9.72 -7.63
C PRO A 55 3.73 -8.40 -8.43
N PRO A 56 4.74 -7.50 -8.38
CA PRO A 56 4.70 -6.26 -9.17
C PRO A 56 4.69 -6.51 -10.69
N LYS A 57 5.35 -7.58 -11.15
CA LYS A 57 5.38 -7.99 -12.57
C LYS A 57 3.99 -8.38 -13.08
N VAL A 58 3.12 -8.87 -12.20
CA VAL A 58 1.74 -9.27 -12.54
C VAL A 58 0.75 -8.12 -12.31
N GLU A 59 0.91 -7.37 -11.22
CA GLU A 59 -0.02 -6.30 -10.84
C GLU A 59 0.03 -5.12 -11.81
N VAL A 60 1.22 -4.69 -12.26
CA VAL A 60 1.35 -3.50 -13.13
C VAL A 60 0.57 -3.63 -14.45
N PRO A 61 0.69 -4.71 -15.24
CA PRO A 61 -0.14 -4.91 -16.43
C PRO A 61 -1.63 -4.98 -16.13
N LEU A 62 -2.01 -5.59 -14.99
CA LEU A 62 -3.40 -5.72 -14.58
C LEU A 62 -4.00 -4.35 -14.25
N LEU A 63 -3.29 -3.51 -13.48
CA LEU A 63 -3.70 -2.14 -13.17
C LEU A 63 -3.94 -1.34 -14.43
N ARG A 64 -3.02 -1.39 -15.40
CA ARG A 64 -3.19 -0.69 -16.67
C ARG A 64 -4.43 -1.13 -17.43
N SER A 65 -4.57 -2.44 -17.61
CA SER A 65 -5.73 -3.00 -18.33
C SER A 65 -7.06 -2.74 -17.61
N THR A 66 -7.03 -2.57 -16.28
CA THR A 66 -8.22 -2.31 -15.46
C THR A 66 -8.61 -0.84 -15.55
N ALA A 67 -7.65 0.09 -15.44
CA ALA A 67 -7.87 1.52 -15.65
C ALA A 67 -8.53 1.79 -17.01
N GLN A 68 -8.02 1.17 -18.08
CA GLN A 68 -8.60 1.32 -19.42
C GLN A 68 -10.05 0.81 -19.53
N LYS A 69 -10.40 -0.26 -18.80
CA LYS A 69 -11.77 -0.81 -18.78
C LYS A 69 -12.72 0.06 -17.98
N LEU A 70 -12.24 0.60 -16.87
CA LEU A 70 -13.04 1.39 -15.94
C LEU A 70 -13.12 2.87 -16.29
N LYS A 71 -12.38 3.35 -17.31
CA LYS A 71 -12.24 4.79 -17.61
C LYS A 71 -13.56 5.58 -17.61
N HIS A 72 -14.66 5.01 -18.09
CA HIS A 72 -15.97 5.66 -18.11
C HIS A 72 -16.70 5.62 -16.76
N GLU A 73 -16.42 4.61 -15.94
CA GLU A 73 -16.97 4.45 -14.60
C GLU A 73 -16.25 5.34 -13.57
N LEU A 74 -15.06 5.83 -13.93
CA LEU A 74 -14.28 6.74 -13.10
C LEU A 74 -14.78 8.19 -13.14
N GLU A 75 -15.69 8.53 -14.07
CA GLU A 75 -16.31 9.86 -14.13
C GLU A 75 -17.11 10.15 -12.85
N ASN A 76 -16.66 11.14 -12.07
CA ASN A 76 -17.24 11.54 -10.77
C ASN A 76 -17.15 10.48 -9.66
N CYS A 77 -16.06 9.71 -9.63
CA CYS A 77 -15.77 8.77 -8.55
C CYS A 77 -14.68 9.27 -7.59
N ASP A 78 -14.75 8.83 -6.34
CA ASP A 78 -13.63 8.96 -5.40
C ASP A 78 -12.77 7.70 -5.46
N LEU A 79 -11.47 7.88 -5.70
CA LEU A 79 -10.49 6.79 -5.70
C LEU A 79 -9.76 6.74 -4.35
N VAL A 80 -9.91 5.63 -3.63
CA VAL A 80 -9.27 5.42 -2.33
C VAL A 80 -8.26 4.28 -2.43
N GLU A 81 -6.97 4.59 -2.25
CA GLU A 81 -5.90 3.60 -2.17
C GLU A 81 -5.60 3.26 -0.71
N LEU A 82 -5.79 1.99 -0.33
CA LEU A 82 -5.52 1.52 1.02
C LEU A 82 -4.06 1.07 1.13
N GLY A 83 -3.27 1.80 1.91
CA GLY A 83 -1.84 1.52 2.09
C GLY A 83 -1.03 1.86 0.83
N SER A 84 -1.04 3.14 0.46
CA SER A 84 -0.49 3.62 -0.82
C SER A 84 1.02 3.44 -0.98
N GLY A 85 1.77 3.17 0.10
CA GLY A 85 3.21 2.96 0.03
C GLY A 85 3.92 4.14 -0.65
N ASP A 86 4.70 3.83 -1.70
CA ASP A 86 5.43 4.81 -2.53
C ASP A 86 4.57 5.45 -3.64
N CYS A 87 3.28 5.15 -3.68
CA CYS A 87 2.31 5.57 -4.71
C CYS A 87 2.68 5.13 -6.14
N SER A 88 3.65 4.24 -6.35
CA SER A 88 4.11 3.84 -7.68
C SER A 88 3.01 3.12 -8.47
N LYS A 89 2.19 2.31 -7.79
CA LYS A 89 1.11 1.53 -8.39
C LYS A 89 -0.07 2.40 -8.80
N ILE A 90 -0.48 3.33 -7.94
CA ILE A 90 -1.59 4.23 -8.27
C ILE A 90 -1.21 5.18 -9.40
N SER A 91 0.05 5.63 -9.49
CA SER A 91 0.52 6.40 -10.65
C SER A 91 0.33 5.63 -11.96
N VAL A 92 0.71 4.35 -12.00
CA VAL A 92 0.48 3.48 -13.17
C VAL A 92 -1.00 3.37 -13.53
N PHE A 93 -1.87 3.22 -12.54
CA PHE A 93 -3.32 3.17 -12.80
C PHE A 93 -3.83 4.48 -13.38
N LEU A 94 -3.48 5.60 -12.72
CA LEU A 94 -3.94 6.92 -13.13
C LEU A 94 -3.43 7.28 -14.53
N ASP A 95 -2.22 6.88 -14.92
CA ASP A 95 -1.63 7.22 -16.24
C ASP A 95 -2.41 6.68 -17.43
N GLU A 96 -3.27 5.69 -17.19
CA GLU A 96 -4.18 5.12 -18.20
C GLU A 96 -5.59 5.74 -18.16
N VAL A 97 -5.85 6.64 -17.19
CA VAL A 97 -7.10 7.39 -17.06
C VAL A 97 -6.93 8.75 -17.74
N PRO A 98 -7.85 9.16 -18.65
CA PRO A 98 -7.79 10.48 -19.29
C PRO A 98 -7.73 11.62 -18.28
N GLU A 99 -7.00 12.70 -18.59
CA GLU A 99 -6.86 13.84 -17.68
C GLU A 99 -8.19 14.54 -17.39
N GLU A 100 -9.18 14.43 -18.29
CA GLU A 100 -10.51 15.01 -18.09
C GLU A 100 -11.31 14.30 -16.98
N ILE A 101 -10.86 13.11 -16.56
CA ILE A 101 -11.49 12.24 -15.57
C ILE A 101 -10.71 12.24 -14.24
N ARG A 102 -9.45 12.71 -14.26
CA ARG A 102 -8.58 12.86 -13.08
C ARG A 102 -8.90 14.13 -12.29
#